data_AF-A0A5C9E5L4-F1
#
_entry.id   AF-A0A5C9E5L4-F1
#
_cell.length_a   1.000
_cell.length_b   1.000
_cell.length_c   1.000
_cell.angle_alpha   90.00
_cell.angle_beta   90.00
_cell.angle_gamma   90.00
#
_symmetry.space_group_name_H-M   'P 1'
#
loop_
_entity.id
_entity.type
_entity.pdbx_description
1 polymer ?
#
loop_
_entity_poly.entity_id
_entity_poly.type
_entity_poly.pdbx_seq_one_letter_code
_entity_poly.pdbx_strand_id
1 'polypeptide(L)' 'MSKNGRKELDKESEYHCPKCGSYDIYDLGERFQCMKCQLTFDKESCDSLEDSLILSVEEKLKITEILKDKTNIFFDD' A
#
# COMPACT_ATOMS: atom_id res chain seq x y z
N MET A 1 -20.05 -22.59 0.13
CA MET A 1 -18.91 -22.71 1.07
C MET A 1 -17.73 -21.92 0.51
N SER A 2 -17.08 -21.18 1.40
CA SER A 2 -16.20 -20.01 1.21
C SER A 2 -15.06 -20.16 0.20
N LYS A 3 -14.85 -19.15 -0.64
CA LYS A 3 -13.54 -18.91 -1.28
C LYS A 3 -13.05 -17.53 -0.82
N ASN A 4 -12.39 -17.51 0.35
CA ASN A 4 -11.67 -16.33 0.82
C ASN A 4 -10.57 -16.04 -0.21
N GLY A 5 -10.74 -14.98 -1.00
CA GLY A 5 -9.82 -14.55 -2.05
C GLY A 5 -8.52 -14.04 -1.47
N ARG A 6 -7.54 -14.93 -1.30
CA ARG A 6 -6.14 -14.58 -1.04
C ARG A 6 -5.32 -15.43 -2.01
N LYS A 7 -4.61 -14.78 -2.93
CA LYS A 7 -3.74 -15.46 -3.89
C LYS A 7 -2.32 -14.91 -3.70
N GLU A 8 -1.39 -15.81 -3.40
CA GLU A 8 0.04 -15.50 -3.42
C GLU A 8 0.43 -15.25 -4.88
N LEU A 9 1.15 -14.17 -5.17
CA LEU A 9 1.63 -13.89 -6.53
C LEU A 9 2.94 -14.63 -6.76
N ASP A 10 2.98 -15.50 -7.77
CA ASP A 10 4.20 -16.16 -8.23
C ASP A 10 5.24 -15.14 -8.71
N LYS A 11 6.52 -15.50 -8.61
CA LYS A 11 7.72 -14.70 -8.94
C LYS A 11 7.80 -14.10 -10.37
N GLU A 12 6.84 -14.41 -11.24
CA GLU A 12 6.65 -13.76 -12.54
C GLU A 12 5.83 -12.47 -12.48
N SER A 13 5.32 -12.11 -11.30
CA SER A 13 4.57 -10.88 -11.12
C SER A 13 5.52 -9.69 -11.03
N GLU A 14 5.34 -8.69 -11.88
CA GLU A 14 6.15 -7.46 -11.94
C GLU A 14 6.05 -6.56 -10.69
N TYR A 15 5.37 -7.04 -9.65
CA TYR A 15 5.10 -6.29 -8.43
C TYR A 15 5.99 -6.77 -7.29
N HIS A 16 6.74 -5.84 -6.71
CA HIS A 16 7.49 -6.04 -5.47
C HIS A 16 7.03 -5.06 -4.41
N CYS A 17 7.43 -5.33 -3.17
CA CYS A 17 7.20 -4.38 -2.10
C CYS A 17 8.11 -3.15 -2.30
N PRO A 18 7.55 -1.92 -2.42
CA PRO A 18 8.34 -0.71 -2.66
C PRO A 18 9.28 -0.36 -1.49
N LYS A 19 8.96 -0.83 -0.28
CA LYS A 19 9.71 -0.50 0.94
C LYS A 19 10.91 -1.40 1.19
N CYS A 20 10.82 -2.68 0.82
CA CYS A 20 11.86 -3.67 1.12
C CYS A 20 12.36 -4.44 -0.10
N GLY A 21 11.79 -4.20 -1.29
CA GLY A 21 12.12 -4.90 -2.54
C GLY A 21 11.72 -6.37 -2.56
N SER A 22 10.91 -6.84 -1.60
CA SER A 22 10.51 -8.24 -1.51
C SER A 22 9.37 -8.55 -2.49
N TYR A 23 9.51 -9.64 -3.23
CA TYR A 23 8.46 -10.21 -4.09
C TYR A 23 7.46 -11.08 -3.31
N ASP A 24 7.72 -11.39 -2.04
CA ASP A 24 6.75 -12.03 -1.14
C ASP A 24 5.61 -11.05 -0.78
N ILE A 25 4.69 -10.86 -1.72
CA ILE A 25 3.50 -10.01 -1.60
C ILE A 25 2.23 -10.84 -1.88
N TYR A 26 1.16 -10.52 -1.16
CA TYR A 26 -0.14 -11.16 -1.27
C TYR A 26 -1.14 -10.23 -1.92
N ASP A 27 -1.94 -10.80 -2.82
CA ASP A 27 -3.08 -10.13 -3.43
C ASP A 27 -4.27 -10.09 -2.48
N LEU A 28 -4.72 -8.90 -2.12
CA LEU A 28 -5.95 -8.67 -1.36
C LEU A 28 -7.07 -8.08 -2.24
N GLY A 29 -6.98 -8.18 -3.57
CA GLY A 29 -7.95 -7.61 -4.50
C GLY A 29 -7.53 -6.22 -5.02
N GLU A 30 -7.78 -5.15 -4.27
CA GLU A 30 -7.40 -3.78 -4.66
C GLU A 30 -6.07 -3.32 -4.07
N ARG A 31 -5.52 -4.11 -3.15
CA ARG A 31 -4.28 -3.83 -2.41
C ARG A 31 -3.35 -5.03 -2.44
N PHE A 32 -2.06 -4.76 -2.29
CA PHE A 32 -1.05 -5.75 -2.00
C PHE A 32 -0.63 -5.65 -0.54
N GLN A 33 -0.29 -6.80 0.05
CA GLN A 33 0.31 -6.89 1.38
C GLN A 33 1.64 -7.62 1.30
N CYS A 34 2.73 -6.97 1.68
CA CYS A 34 4.03 -7.62 1.78
C CYS A 34 4.12 -8.50 3.02
N MET A 35 4.54 -9.76 2.88
CA MET A 35 4.69 -10.67 4.02
C MET A 35 5.99 -10.47 4.81
N LYS A 36 6.98 -9.75 4.25
CA LYS A 36 8.23 -9.45 4.95
C LYS A 36 8.10 -8.28 5.90
N CYS A 37 7.62 -7.15 5.41
CA CYS A 37 7.49 -5.91 6.19
C CYS A 37 6.05 -5.64 6.64
N GLN A 38 5.11 -6.53 6.31
CA GLN A 38 3.67 -6.40 6.62
C GLN A 38 3.01 -5.16 6.03
N LEU A 39 3.68 -4.52 5.07
CA LEU A 39 3.22 -3.30 4.45
C LEU A 39 2.03 -3.57 3.54
N THR A 40 0.97 -2.80 3.73
CA THR A 40 -0.16 -2.78 2.78
C THR A 40 -0.08 -1.53 1.91
N PHE A 41 -0.17 -1.71 0.60
CA PHE A 41 -0.11 -0.65 -0.40
C PHE A 41 -1.11 -0.92 -1.53
N ASP A 42 -1.59 0.15 -2.17
CA ASP A 42 -2.62 0.06 -3.22
C ASP A 42 -2.00 -0.33 -4.56
N LYS A 43 -2.66 -1.21 -5.32
CA LYS A 43 -2.14 -1.66 -6.63
C LYS A 43 -2.01 -0.52 -7.62
N GLU A 44 -2.99 0.38 -7.62
CA GLU A 44 -2.99 1.57 -8.47
C GLU A 44 -1.76 2.47 -8.23
N SER A 45 -1.29 2.52 -6.98
CA SER A 45 -0.04 3.24 -6.65
C SER A 45 1.20 2.55 -7.23
N CYS A 46 1.22 1.22 -7.37
CA CYS A 46 2.30 0.52 -8.07
C CYS A 46 2.30 0.73 -9.58
N ASP A 47 1.12 0.86 -10.20
CA ASP A 47 1.02 1.06 -11.65
C ASP A 47 1.33 2.52 -12.04
N SER A 48 0.96 3.47 -11.17
CA SER A 48 1.05 4.91 -11.46
C SER A 48 2.29 5.62 -10.91
N LEU A 49 3.01 5.03 -9.94
CA LEU A 49 4.10 5.69 -9.23
C LEU A 49 5.35 4.81 -9.17
N GLU A 50 6.52 5.44 -9.20
CA GLU A 50 7.78 4.76 -8.89
C GLU A 50 7.80 4.30 -7.43
N ASP A 51 8.45 3.17 -7.14
CA ASP A 51 8.51 2.56 -5.80
C ASP A 51 8.89 3.54 -4.69
N SER A 52 9.80 4.47 -4.99
CA SER A 52 10.28 5.48 -4.04
C SER A 52 9.19 6.45 -3.58
N LEU A 53 8.10 6.57 -4.36
CA LEU A 53 6.95 7.43 -4.09
C LEU A 53 5.78 6.66 -3.47
N ILE A 54 5.82 5.32 -3.46
CA ILE A 54 4.73 4.50 -2.94
C ILE A 54 4.81 4.47 -1.41
N LEU A 55 3.97 5.29 -0.79
CA LEU A 55 3.82 5.32 0.65
C LEU A 55 2.87 4.23 1.14
N SER A 56 3.24 3.63 2.27
CA SER A 56 2.40 2.74 3.05
C SER A 56 1.07 3.41 3.43
N VAL A 57 -0.02 2.64 3.56
CA VAL A 57 -1.29 3.20 4.08
C VAL A 57 -1.10 3.87 5.44
N GLU A 58 -0.29 3.28 6.33
CA GLU A 58 0.04 3.89 7.63
C GLU A 58 0.85 5.18 7.51
N GLU A 59 1.73 5.29 6.52
CA GLU A 59 2.52 6.50 6.29
C GLU A 59 1.67 7.60 5.67
N LYS A 60 0.78 7.24 4.73
CA LYS A 60 -0.26 8.15 4.22
C LYS A 60 -1.10 8.70 5.39
N LEU A 61 -1.57 7.84 6.30
CA LEU A 61 -2.36 8.26 7.47
C LEU A 61 -1.58 9.20 8.41
N LYS A 62 -0.31 8.89 8.71
CA LYS A 62 0.54 9.76 9.53
C LYS A 62 0.79 11.12 8.86
N ILE A 63 1.01 11.13 7.55
CA ILE A 63 1.16 12.39 6.79
C ILE A 63 -0.14 13.18 6.87
N THR A 64 -1.31 12.55 6.68
CA THR A 64 -2.60 13.22 6.82
C THR A 64 -2.80 13.77 8.23
N GLU A 65 -2.37 13.05 9.27
CA GLU A 65 -2.43 13.54 10.66
C GLU A 65 -1.51 14.75 10.90
N ILE A 66 -0.26 14.69 10.44
CA ILE A 66 0.70 15.80 10.53
C ILE A 66 0.21 17.01 9.72
N LEU A 67 -0.37 16.78 8.54
CA LEU A 67 -0.98 17.82 7.73
C LEU A 67 -2.17 18.42 8.46
N LYS A 68 -3.06 17.61 9.04
CA LYS A 68 -4.22 18.08 9.81
C LYS A 68 -3.82 18.86 11.06
N ASP A 69 -2.72 18.49 11.71
CA ASP A 69 -2.19 19.19 12.89
C ASP A 69 -1.52 20.53 12.50
N LYS A 70 -0.74 20.55 11.41
CA LYS A 70 -0.06 21.77 10.94
C LYS A 70 -0.96 22.71 10.15
N THR A 71 -2.04 22.20 9.59
CA THR A 71 -2.98 22.97 8.81
C THR A 71 -4.29 23.00 9.58
N ASN A 72 -4.51 24.09 10.30
CA ASN A 72 -5.82 24.52 10.76
C ASN A 72 -6.71 24.87 9.53
N ILE A 73 -6.85 23.95 8.58
CA ILE A 73 -7.87 24.02 7.53
C ILE A 73 -9.16 23.61 8.20
N PHE A 74 -9.86 24.62 8.71
CA PHE A 74 -11.30 24.66 8.74
C PHE A 74 -11.81 24.09 7.41
N PHE A 75 -12.32 22.86 7.44
CA PHE A 75 -13.38 22.49 6.51
C PHE A 75 -14.66 22.93 7.19
N ASP A 76 -15.03 24.19 6.96
CA ASP A 76 -16.37 24.72 7.22
C ASP A 76 -17.23 24.34 6.01
N ASP A 77 -18.11 23.35 6.20
CA ASP A 77 -19.49 23.35 5.70
C ASP A 77 -20.34 22.41 6.58
#